data_AF-A0A352WRR9-F1
#
_entry.id   AF-A0A352WRR9-F1
#
_cell.length_a   1.000
_cell.length_b   1.000
_cell.length_c   1.000
_cell.angle_alpha   90.00
_cell.angle_beta   90.00
_cell.angle_gamma   90.00
#
_symmetry.space_group_name_H-M   'P 1'
#
loop_
_entity.id
_entity.type
_entity.pdbx_description
1 polymer ?
#
loop_
_entity_poly.entity_id
_entity_poly.type
_entity_poly.pdbx_seq_one_letter_code
_entity_poly.pdbx_strand_id
1 'polypeptide(L)'
;MRTAIQTACIALLLAFTGSVFAQTGLQVVTGPTSFTGASNLEDGIQIASTGTYSTQLSLFTDIMPYCSADAELNWGGLGLTAADRRHEMSEWYGLGAGIRLHTPYDNGKAIQPWIGLGINYMQQSNFADLADAEGNAYFYWSNGKVYDMAEDAAHANVLARELTPDYSYESQTATQRNVAVPIRVGVNLNLTPRVYAS
;
A
#
# COMPACT_ATOMS: atom_id res chain seq x y z
N MET A 1 0.50 15.66 -8.64
CA MET A 1 1.07 15.48 -7.28
C MET A 1 1.88 14.19 -7.14
N ARG A 2 1.48 13.05 -7.75
CA ARG A 2 2.28 11.81 -7.81
C ARG A 2 3.72 12.00 -8.32
N THR A 3 3.91 12.82 -9.35
CA THR A 3 5.23 13.05 -9.99
C THR A 3 6.19 13.90 -9.17
N ALA A 4 5.70 14.85 -8.38
CA ALA A 4 6.53 15.74 -7.57
C ALA A 4 7.13 15.03 -6.34
N ILE A 5 6.44 14.01 -5.82
CA ILE A 5 6.93 13.20 -4.69
C ILE A 5 7.99 12.20 -5.18
N GLN A 6 7.79 11.61 -6.36
CA GLN A 6 8.77 10.71 -6.99
C GLN A 6 10.11 11.41 -7.27
N THR A 7 10.10 12.66 -7.74
CA THR A 7 11.34 13.41 -8.04
C THR A 7 12.07 13.88 -6.78
N ALA A 8 11.36 14.22 -5.70
CA ALA A 8 11.98 14.65 -4.44
C ALA A 8 12.77 13.51 -3.76
N CYS A 9 12.29 12.27 -3.84
CA CYS A 9 12.99 11.11 -3.29
C CYS A 9 14.29 10.81 -4.04
N ILE A 10 14.27 10.89 -5.38
CA ILE A 10 15.46 10.70 -6.24
C ILE A 10 16.54 11.74 -5.92
N ALA A 11 16.14 12.98 -5.58
CA ALA A 11 17.08 14.03 -5.23
C ALA A 11 17.74 13.83 -3.86
N LEU A 12 17.00 13.36 -2.84
CA LEU A 12 17.58 13.00 -1.54
C LEU A 12 18.54 11.79 -1.66
N LEU A 13 18.26 10.89 -2.60
CA LEU A 13 19.05 9.69 -2.90
C LEU A 13 20.43 10.00 -3.50
N LEU A 14 20.56 11.04 -4.33
CA LEU A 14 21.84 11.47 -4.91
C LEU A 14 22.75 12.20 -3.92
N ALA A 15 22.22 12.65 -2.78
CA ALA A 15 23.04 13.33 -1.76
C ALA A 15 23.89 12.34 -0.93
N PHE A 16 23.55 11.05 -0.92
CA PHE A 16 24.26 10.03 -0.13
C PHE A 16 25.24 9.17 -0.96
N THR A 17 25.30 9.33 -2.28
CA THR A 17 26.20 8.57 -3.18
C THR A 17 27.64 9.09 -3.18
N GLY A 18 27.96 10.12 -2.39
CA GLY A 18 29.27 10.78 -2.39
C GLY A 18 30.38 10.08 -1.59
N SER A 19 30.11 8.94 -0.95
CA SER A 19 31.12 8.24 -0.14
C SER A 19 31.64 6.97 -0.81
N VAL A 20 32.96 6.84 -0.86
CA VAL A 20 33.74 5.76 -1.50
C VAL A 20 33.45 4.37 -0.88
N PHE A 21 32.66 4.31 0.20
CA PHE A 21 32.33 3.08 0.94
C PHE A 21 30.83 2.77 0.99
N ALA A 22 29.97 3.59 0.40
CA ALA A 22 28.52 3.39 0.44
C ALA A 22 28.07 2.35 -0.59
N GLN A 23 27.87 1.11 -0.16
CA GLN A 23 27.22 0.11 -0.99
C GLN A 23 25.71 0.38 -1.05
N THR A 24 25.25 0.85 -2.20
CA THR A 24 23.82 1.09 -2.44
C THR A 24 23.19 -0.14 -3.07
N GLY A 25 22.09 -0.61 -2.48
CA GLY A 25 21.29 -1.73 -2.95
C GLY A 25 19.86 -1.32 -3.30
N LEU A 26 19.26 -2.06 -4.23
CA LEU A 26 17.85 -1.95 -4.60
C LEU A 26 17.13 -3.23 -4.18
N GLN A 27 15.95 -3.08 -3.59
CA GLN A 27 15.10 -4.17 -3.18
C GLN A 27 13.67 -3.95 -3.70
N VAL A 28 13.07 -4.99 -4.27
CA VAL A 28 11.65 -5.04 -4.60
C VAL A 28 11.05 -6.17 -3.79
N VAL A 29 9.99 -5.89 -3.02
CA VAL A 29 9.23 -6.89 -2.29
C VAL A 29 7.78 -6.77 -2.74
N THR A 30 7.16 -7.89 -3.07
CA THR A 30 5.72 -7.94 -3.29
C THR A 30 5.14 -9.09 -2.48
N GLY A 31 3.97 -8.89 -1.90
CA GLY A 31 3.39 -9.91 -1.02
C GLY A 31 2.00 -9.54 -0.53
N PRO A 32 1.32 -10.52 0.09
CA PRO A 32 0.01 -10.30 0.65
C PRO A 32 0.08 -9.33 1.83
N THR A 33 -0.90 -8.45 1.92
CA THR A 33 -1.07 -7.49 3.01
C THR A 33 -2.32 -7.81 3.80
N SER A 34 -2.23 -7.57 5.10
CA SER A 34 -3.37 -7.53 6.00
C SER A 34 -3.32 -6.24 6.79
N PHE A 35 -4.50 -5.70 7.07
CA PHE A 35 -4.65 -4.56 7.96
C PHE A 35 -5.35 -5.04 9.23
N THR A 36 -4.90 -4.59 10.39
CA THR A 36 -5.57 -4.82 11.67
C THR A 36 -5.73 -3.47 12.37
N GLY A 37 -6.96 -3.04 12.60
CA GLY A 37 -7.27 -1.71 13.10
C GLY A 37 -8.77 -1.39 13.06
N ALA A 38 -9.13 -0.16 13.45
CA ALA A 38 -10.52 0.28 13.62
C ALA A 38 -11.42 0.08 12.39
N SER A 39 -10.83 0.06 11.19
CA SER A 39 -11.56 -0.15 9.93
C SER A 39 -12.03 -1.60 9.70
N ASN A 40 -11.65 -2.55 10.55
CA ASN A 40 -12.02 -3.97 10.50
C ASN A 40 -12.86 -4.43 11.71
N LEU A 41 -13.43 -3.51 12.49
CA LEU A 41 -14.36 -3.85 13.55
C LEU A 41 -15.80 -3.86 13.01
N GLU A 42 -16.40 -5.04 12.95
CA GLU A 42 -17.84 -5.23 12.87
C GLU A 42 -18.26 -5.96 14.16
N ASP A 43 -19.05 -5.30 15.00
CA ASP A 43 -19.61 -5.85 16.24
C ASP A 43 -18.63 -6.57 17.20
N GLY A 44 -17.35 -6.21 17.15
CA GLY A 44 -16.30 -6.76 18.02
C GLY A 44 -15.72 -8.12 17.59
N ILE A 45 -16.13 -8.67 16.45
CA ILE A 45 -15.56 -9.90 15.88
C ILE A 45 -14.56 -9.52 14.79
N GLN A 46 -13.29 -9.88 14.99
CA GLN A 46 -12.24 -9.74 13.98
C GLN A 46 -12.41 -10.85 12.94
N ILE A 47 -12.93 -10.51 11.75
CA ILE A 47 -12.96 -11.43 10.61
C ILE A 47 -11.55 -11.44 9.98
N ALA A 48 -11.09 -12.62 9.55
CA ALA A 48 -9.76 -12.79 8.96
C ALA A 48 -9.60 -11.94 7.68
N SER A 49 -8.51 -11.17 7.62
CA SER A 49 -8.20 -10.26 6.52
C SER A 49 -8.24 -10.96 5.15
N THR A 50 -9.05 -10.44 4.22
CA THR A 50 -8.92 -10.79 2.79
C THR A 50 -7.57 -10.26 2.31
N GLY A 51 -6.60 -11.13 2.08
CA GLY A 51 -5.25 -10.73 1.66
C GLY A 51 -5.30 -10.03 0.29
N THR A 52 -4.99 -8.74 0.25
CA THR A 52 -4.68 -8.04 -1.00
C THR A 52 -3.16 -8.03 -1.21
N TYR A 53 -2.65 -7.51 -2.32
CA TYR A 53 -1.21 -7.47 -2.58
C TYR A 53 -0.68 -6.04 -2.47
N SER A 54 0.53 -5.91 -1.92
CA SER A 54 1.30 -4.67 -2.02
C SER A 54 2.68 -4.93 -2.57
N THR A 55 3.25 -3.87 -3.14
CA THR A 55 4.62 -3.83 -3.62
C THR A 55 5.37 -2.70 -2.94
N GLN A 56 6.56 -3.03 -2.46
CA GLN A 56 7.52 -2.13 -1.87
C GLN A 56 8.76 -2.08 -2.75
N LEU A 57 9.19 -0.87 -3.06
CA LEU A 57 10.49 -0.56 -3.63
C LEU A 57 11.32 0.10 -2.54
N SER A 58 12.50 -0.46 -2.23
CA SER A 58 13.42 0.10 -1.24
C SER A 58 14.80 0.27 -1.83
N LEU A 59 15.40 1.42 -1.55
CA LEU A 59 16.79 1.72 -1.80
C LEU A 59 17.47 1.83 -0.44
N PHE A 60 18.59 1.13 -0.26
CA PHE A 60 19.33 1.17 0.99
C PHE A 60 20.80 1.37 0.74
N THR A 61 21.48 2.04 1.66
CA THR A 61 22.91 2.30 1.60
C THR A 61 23.55 2.02 2.94
N ASP A 62 24.68 1.33 2.94
CA ASP A 62 25.41 1.00 4.15
C ASP A 62 26.11 2.25 4.69
N ILE A 63 25.73 2.68 5.89
CA ILE A 63 26.38 3.79 6.62
C ILE A 63 27.50 3.23 7.50
N MET A 64 27.29 2.04 8.05
CA MET A 64 28.27 1.29 8.85
C MET A 64 28.20 -0.19 8.46
N PRO A 65 29.22 -1.01 8.78
CA PRO A 65 29.22 -2.43 8.45
C PRO A 65 28.02 -3.23 8.97
N TYR A 66 27.34 -2.73 10.01
CA TYR A 66 26.17 -3.36 10.63
C TYR A 66 24.87 -2.54 10.51
N CYS A 67 24.91 -1.43 9.76
CA CYS A 67 23.84 -0.45 9.72
C CYS A 67 23.69 0.18 8.32
N SER A 68 22.52 0.06 7.73
CA SER A 68 22.15 0.72 6.48
C SER A 68 21.07 1.77 6.74
N ALA A 69 21.09 2.89 6.04
CA ALA A 69 19.89 3.72 5.88
C ALA A 69 19.10 3.24 4.67
N ASP A 70 17.79 3.38 4.71
CA ASP A 70 16.91 3.03 3.61
C ASP A 70 15.85 4.10 3.34
N ALA A 71 15.45 4.19 2.08
CA ALA A 71 14.30 4.93 1.60
C ALA A 71 13.35 3.93 0.95
N GLU A 72 12.04 4.09 1.19
CA GLU A 72 11.03 3.13 0.75
C GLU A 72 9.84 3.82 0.10
N LEU A 73 9.35 3.20 -0.97
CA LEU A 73 8.10 3.50 -1.64
C LEU A 73 7.23 2.26 -1.56
N ASN A 74 5.99 2.41 -1.15
CA ASN A 74 5.04 1.32 -1.01
C ASN A 74 3.75 1.68 -1.73
N TRP A 75 3.16 0.72 -2.41
CA TRP A 75 1.85 0.88 -3.02
C TRP A 75 1.13 -0.46 -3.10
N GLY A 76 -0.19 -0.43 -3.02
CA GLY A 76 -1.03 -1.60 -3.27
C GLY A 76 -2.33 -1.56 -2.51
N GLY A 77 -2.97 -2.73 -2.39
CA GLY A 77 -4.20 -2.88 -1.63
C GLY A 77 -3.94 -3.04 -0.13
N LEU A 78 -4.92 -2.63 0.66
CA LEU A 78 -5.12 -3.11 2.02
C LEU A 78 -6.40 -3.94 2.05
N GLY A 79 -6.33 -5.14 2.64
CA GLY A 79 -7.50 -5.96 2.88
C GLY A 79 -8.46 -5.28 3.86
N LEU A 80 -9.60 -4.79 3.36
CA LEU A 80 -10.70 -4.32 4.20
C LEU A 80 -11.64 -5.49 4.53
N THR A 81 -12.14 -5.51 5.77
CA THR A 81 -12.79 -6.72 6.33
C THR A 81 -14.14 -6.42 7.04
N ALA A 82 -14.80 -5.29 6.78
CA ALA A 82 -16.15 -5.01 7.29
C ALA A 82 -17.22 -5.46 6.27
N ALA A 83 -18.28 -6.17 6.69
CA ALA A 83 -19.34 -6.66 5.81
C ALA A 83 -20.13 -5.54 5.13
N ASP A 84 -20.29 -4.40 5.79
CA ASP A 84 -20.87 -3.17 5.23
C ASP A 84 -20.00 -2.53 4.13
N ARG A 85 -18.75 -2.98 3.96
CA ARG A 85 -17.78 -2.47 2.98
C ARG A 85 -17.42 -3.49 1.90
N ARG A 86 -18.28 -4.47 1.64
CA ARG A 86 -18.09 -5.45 0.54
C ARG A 86 -17.91 -4.80 -0.84
N HIS A 87 -18.36 -3.57 -1.01
CA HIS A 87 -18.21 -2.78 -2.23
C HIS A 87 -17.19 -1.64 -2.07
N GLU A 88 -16.23 -1.77 -1.14
CA GLU A 88 -15.14 -0.81 -0.98
C GLU A 88 -13.77 -1.48 -1.15
N MET A 89 -12.90 -0.86 -1.95
CA MET A 89 -11.49 -1.23 -2.06
C MET A 89 -10.63 -0.17 -1.39
N SER A 90 -9.67 -0.58 -0.57
CA SER A 90 -8.69 0.35 0.01
C SER A 90 -7.35 0.19 -0.67
N GLU A 91 -6.86 1.29 -1.22
CA GLU A 91 -5.49 1.39 -1.69
C GLU A 91 -4.67 2.17 -0.68
N TRP A 92 -3.41 1.81 -0.54
CA TRP A 92 -2.46 2.58 0.23
C TRP A 92 -1.23 2.92 -0.61
N TYR A 93 -0.67 4.06 -0.27
CA TYR A 93 0.58 4.58 -0.78
C TYR A 93 1.42 5.02 0.41
N GLY A 94 2.67 4.57 0.47
CA GLY A 94 3.60 4.89 1.53
C GLY A 94 4.91 5.43 0.98
N LEU A 95 5.45 6.46 1.61
CA LEU A 95 6.81 6.93 1.39
C LEU A 95 7.51 7.01 2.74
N GLY A 96 8.63 6.33 2.89
CA GLY A 96 9.34 6.31 4.16
C GLY A 96 10.85 6.38 4.02
N ALA A 97 11.48 6.58 5.17
CA ALA A 97 12.91 6.42 5.36
C ALA A 97 13.16 5.74 6.70
N GLY A 98 14.25 5.00 6.79
CA GLY A 98 14.56 4.21 7.96
C GLY A 98 16.01 3.81 8.08
N ILE A 99 16.26 3.01 9.11
CA ILE A 99 17.53 2.39 9.40
C ILE A 99 17.30 0.88 9.50
N ARG A 100 18.24 0.12 8.94
CA ARG A 100 18.31 -1.33 8.98
C ARG A 100 19.58 -1.75 9.71
N LEU A 101 19.41 -2.53 10.77
CA LEU A 101 20.51 -3.22 11.44
C LEU A 101 20.64 -4.63 10.88
N HIS A 102 21.86 -5.01 10.54
CA HIS A 102 22.18 -6.32 9.97
C HIS A 102 23.57 -6.77 10.42
N THR A 103 23.87 -8.07 10.31
CA THR A 103 25.25 -8.52 10.55
C THR A 103 26.18 -8.05 9.42
N PRO A 104 27.48 -7.85 9.66
CA PRO A 104 28.40 -7.49 8.59
C PRO A 104 28.37 -8.49 7.44
N TYR A 105 28.34 -7.94 6.22
CA TYR A 105 28.30 -8.73 5.00
C TYR A 105 29.60 -9.51 4.83
N ASP A 106 29.44 -10.77 4.47
CA ASP A 106 30.53 -11.73 4.33
C ASP A 106 30.20 -12.65 3.16
N ASN A 107 31.18 -12.87 2.29
CA ASN A 107 31.06 -13.72 1.11
C ASN A 107 30.83 -15.21 1.48
N GLY A 108 31.17 -15.62 2.71
CA GLY A 108 30.90 -16.96 3.22
C GLY A 108 29.47 -17.16 3.76
N LYS A 109 28.69 -16.09 3.94
CA LYS A 109 27.34 -16.17 4.52
C LYS A 109 26.28 -16.20 3.43
N ALA A 110 25.55 -17.31 3.33
CA ALA A 110 24.41 -17.45 2.42
C ALA A 110 23.16 -16.71 2.93
N ILE A 111 23.04 -16.49 4.24
CA ILE A 111 21.84 -15.96 4.90
C ILE A 111 22.22 -14.72 5.71
N GLN A 112 21.41 -13.68 5.58
CA GLN A 112 21.67 -12.38 6.19
C GLN A 112 20.39 -11.80 6.81
N PRO A 113 20.13 -12.07 8.10
CA PRO A 113 18.99 -11.49 8.80
C PRO A 113 19.19 -10.00 9.04
N TRP A 114 18.08 -9.28 9.12
CA TRP A 114 18.05 -7.86 9.43
C TRP A 114 16.76 -7.46 10.15
N ILE A 115 16.86 -6.39 10.93
CA ILE A 115 15.73 -5.70 11.56
C ILE A 115 15.83 -4.23 11.19
N GLY A 116 14.69 -3.57 10.99
CA GLY A 116 14.64 -2.18 10.60
C GLY A 116 13.54 -1.42 11.32
N LEU A 117 13.77 -0.13 11.46
CA LEU A 117 12.83 0.86 11.98
C LEU A 117 12.83 2.04 11.02
N GLY A 118 11.69 2.69 10.85
CA GLY A 118 11.62 3.90 10.04
C GLY A 118 10.48 4.82 10.42
N ILE A 119 10.30 5.83 9.58
CA ILE A 119 9.17 6.74 9.57
C ILE A 119 8.60 6.71 8.15
N ASN A 120 7.30 6.56 8.04
CA ASN A 120 6.62 6.44 6.76
C ASN A 120 5.42 7.39 6.73
N TYR A 121 5.35 8.22 5.70
CA TYR A 121 4.16 8.95 5.34
C TYR A 121 3.23 8.01 4.56
N MET A 122 2.08 7.70 5.16
CA MET A 122 1.10 6.78 4.63
C MET A 122 -0.15 7.54 4.21
N GLN A 123 -0.59 7.31 2.97
CA GLN A 123 -1.87 7.74 2.47
C GLN A 123 -2.72 6.50 2.16
N GLN A 124 -3.89 6.39 2.79
CA GLN A 124 -4.88 5.37 2.52
C GLN A 124 -6.08 6.03 1.83
N SER A 125 -6.45 5.51 0.67
CA SER A 125 -7.61 5.93 -0.09
C SER A 125 -8.62 4.79 -0.13
N ASN A 126 -9.87 5.09 0.23
CA ASN A 126 -10.97 4.16 0.05
C ASN A 126 -11.75 4.55 -1.18
N PHE A 127 -11.99 3.57 -2.02
CA PHE A 127 -12.82 3.64 -3.21
C PHE A 127 -14.05 2.79 -2.99
N ALA A 128 -15.19 3.28 -3.44
CA ALA A 128 -16.46 2.58 -3.34
C ALA A 128 -17.25 2.77 -4.64
N ASP A 129 -18.19 1.88 -4.89
CA ASP A 129 -19.01 1.89 -6.10
C ASP A 129 -20.34 2.64 -5.86
N LEU A 130 -20.29 3.98 -5.85
CA LEU A 130 -21.46 4.84 -5.56
C LEU A 130 -22.14 5.41 -6.81
N ALA A 131 -21.46 5.45 -7.96
CA ALA A 131 -21.99 6.05 -9.18
C ALA A 131 -21.38 5.41 -10.44
N ASP A 132 -22.15 5.42 -11.54
CA ASP A 132 -21.67 4.99 -12.86
C ASP A 132 -20.63 5.95 -13.46
N ALA A 133 -19.99 5.55 -14.57
CA ALA A 133 -18.96 6.33 -15.27
C ALA A 133 -19.45 7.71 -15.75
N GLU A 134 -20.76 7.92 -15.84
CA GLU A 134 -21.42 9.19 -16.18
C GLU A 134 -21.79 10.04 -14.95
N GLY A 135 -21.54 9.55 -13.73
CA GLY A 135 -21.79 10.25 -12.46
C GLY A 135 -23.22 10.10 -11.91
N ASN A 136 -24.01 9.16 -12.41
CA ASN A 136 -25.35 8.86 -11.88
C ASN A 136 -25.25 7.95 -10.67
N ALA A 137 -25.93 8.30 -9.58
CA ALA A 137 -25.92 7.52 -8.36
C ALA A 137 -26.62 6.16 -8.53
N TYR A 138 -26.04 5.11 -7.96
CA TYR A 138 -26.67 3.80 -7.88
C TYR A 138 -27.66 3.73 -6.71
N PHE A 139 -28.86 3.26 -6.98
CA PHE A 139 -29.88 3.00 -5.98
C PHE A 139 -30.14 1.50 -5.87
N TYR A 140 -29.80 0.93 -4.73
CA TYR A 140 -30.07 -0.47 -4.41
C TYR A 140 -31.51 -0.62 -3.94
N TRP A 141 -32.30 -1.38 -4.69
CA TRP A 141 -33.71 -1.64 -4.34
C TRP A 141 -33.83 -2.91 -3.50
N SER A 142 -34.95 -3.04 -2.80
CA SER A 142 -35.29 -4.22 -1.97
C SER A 142 -35.29 -5.55 -2.73
N ASN A 143 -35.39 -5.51 -4.07
CA ASN A 143 -35.33 -6.68 -4.96
C ASN A 143 -33.90 -7.17 -5.25
N GLY A 144 -32.87 -6.53 -4.70
CA GLY A 144 -31.46 -6.90 -4.85
C GLY A 144 -30.83 -6.47 -6.19
N LYS A 145 -31.55 -5.68 -6.99
CA LYS A 145 -31.05 -5.10 -8.24
C LYS A 145 -30.70 -3.62 -8.04
N VAL A 146 -29.90 -3.09 -8.97
CA VAL A 146 -29.41 -1.70 -8.94
C VAL A 146 -30.13 -0.89 -10.01
N TYR A 147 -30.53 0.32 -9.66
CA TYR A 147 -31.28 1.23 -10.54
C TYR A 147 -30.67 2.64 -10.53
N ASP A 148 -31.07 3.46 -11.50
CA ASP A 148 -30.68 4.87 -11.65
C ASP A 148 -31.53 5.85 -10.81
N MET A 149 -32.51 5.36 -10.05
CA MET A 149 -33.36 6.17 -9.17
C MET A 149 -33.80 5.43 -7.91
N ALA A 150 -34.12 6.18 -6.84
CA ALA A 150 -34.56 5.63 -5.57
C ALA A 150 -35.89 4.87 -5.68
N GLU A 151 -36.05 3.79 -4.89
CA GLU A 151 -37.25 2.94 -4.90
C GLU A 151 -38.51 3.70 -4.45
N ASP A 152 -38.34 4.71 -3.60
CA ASP A 152 -39.40 5.58 -3.08
C ASP A 152 -39.70 6.80 -3.97
N ALA A 153 -38.96 6.98 -5.07
CA ALA A 153 -39.20 8.07 -6.01
C ALA A 153 -40.55 7.92 -6.72
N ALA A 154 -41.17 9.05 -7.07
CA ALA A 154 -42.44 9.05 -7.79
C ALA A 154 -42.30 8.30 -9.13
N HIS A 155 -43.15 7.29 -9.35
CA HIS A 155 -43.17 6.44 -10.54
C HIS A 155 -41.90 5.60 -10.76
N ALA A 156 -41.13 5.32 -9.70
CA ALA A 156 -39.92 4.50 -9.77
C ALA A 156 -40.15 3.17 -10.50
N ASN A 157 -41.25 2.47 -10.20
CA ASN A 157 -41.59 1.18 -10.80
C ASN A 157 -41.77 1.16 -12.33
N VAL A 158 -41.93 2.32 -12.98
CA VAL A 158 -42.11 2.44 -14.44
C VAL A 158 -40.93 3.16 -15.10
N LEU A 159 -40.30 4.10 -14.39
CA LEU A 159 -39.25 4.95 -14.94
C LEU A 159 -37.84 4.48 -14.60
N ALA A 160 -37.67 3.63 -13.58
CA ALA A 160 -36.36 3.15 -13.18
C ALA A 160 -35.76 2.20 -14.22
N ARG A 161 -34.51 2.45 -14.58
CA ARG A 161 -33.74 1.59 -15.48
C ARG A 161 -32.79 0.74 -14.65
N GLU A 162 -32.86 -0.58 -14.85
CA GLU A 162 -31.93 -1.50 -14.21
C GLU A 162 -30.52 -1.24 -14.74
N LEU A 163 -29.59 -1.00 -13.83
CA LEU A 163 -28.17 -0.81 -14.09
C LEU A 163 -27.42 -2.09 -13.69
N THR A 164 -26.40 -2.45 -14.46
CA THR A 164 -25.47 -3.52 -14.09
C THR A 164 -24.21 -2.88 -13.52
N PRO A 165 -23.87 -3.08 -12.23
CA PRO A 165 -22.63 -2.58 -11.66
C PRO A 165 -21.44 -3.17 -12.42
N ASP A 166 -20.52 -2.31 -12.81
CA ASP A 166 -19.28 -2.70 -13.49
C ASP A 166 -18.16 -3.07 -12.50
N TYR A 167 -18.38 -2.83 -11.19
CA TYR A 167 -17.44 -3.10 -10.09
C TYR A 167 -16.07 -2.43 -10.32
N SER A 168 -16.05 -1.29 -11.00
CA SER A 168 -14.83 -0.54 -11.31
C SER A 168 -14.35 0.33 -10.13
N TYR A 169 -15.17 0.47 -9.08
CA TYR A 169 -14.85 1.20 -7.82
C TYR A 169 -14.26 2.59 -8.07
N GLU A 170 -14.95 3.42 -8.85
CA GLU A 170 -14.39 4.72 -9.31
C GLU A 170 -14.55 5.86 -8.28
N SER A 171 -15.49 5.75 -7.32
CA SER A 171 -15.79 6.83 -6.40
C SER A 171 -14.90 6.81 -5.15
N GLN A 172 -13.94 7.74 -5.07
CA GLN A 172 -13.07 7.91 -3.91
C GLN A 172 -13.85 8.52 -2.72
N THR A 173 -14.22 7.71 -1.74
CA THR A 173 -15.04 8.12 -0.59
C THR A 173 -14.25 8.82 0.51
N ALA A 174 -13.03 8.35 0.80
CA ALA A 174 -12.22 8.90 1.87
C ALA A 174 -10.73 8.80 1.56
N THR A 175 -9.97 9.82 1.97
CA THR A 175 -8.51 9.78 1.96
C THR A 175 -8.01 10.14 3.34
N GLN A 176 -7.23 9.25 3.93
CA GLN A 176 -6.57 9.50 5.19
C GLN A 176 -5.06 9.57 5.00
N ARG A 177 -4.43 10.54 5.65
CA ARG A 177 -2.99 10.75 5.62
C ARG A 177 -2.47 10.65 7.04
N ASN A 178 -1.51 9.76 7.26
CA ASN A 178 -0.97 9.45 8.56
C ASN A 178 0.56 9.37 8.50
N VAL A 179 1.18 9.58 9.66
CA VAL A 179 2.60 9.23 9.85
C VAL A 179 2.64 7.91 10.62
N ALA A 180 3.39 6.95 10.08
CA ALA A 180 3.56 5.62 10.63
C ALA A 180 5.03 5.39 11.02
N VAL A 181 5.24 4.53 12.01
CA VAL A 181 6.56 4.06 12.44
C VAL A 181 6.66 2.57 12.12
N PRO A 182 7.11 2.19 10.92
CA PRO A 182 7.23 0.78 10.55
C PRO A 182 8.35 0.09 11.33
N ILE A 183 8.05 -1.13 11.81
CA ILE A 183 9.03 -2.10 12.29
C ILE A 183 9.09 -3.21 11.25
N ARG A 184 10.29 -3.53 10.78
CA ARG A 184 10.52 -4.51 9.69
C ARG A 184 11.52 -5.55 10.14
N VAL A 185 11.30 -6.80 9.75
CA VAL A 185 12.23 -7.90 9.95
C VAL A 185 12.30 -8.69 8.66
N GLY A 186 13.49 -9.09 8.26
CA GLY A 186 13.67 -9.86 7.03
C GLY A 186 14.96 -10.65 7.02
N VAL A 187 15.09 -11.46 5.97
CA VAL A 187 16.27 -12.27 5.73
C VAL A 187 16.64 -12.14 4.26
N ASN A 188 17.86 -11.71 3.98
CA ASN A 188 18.40 -11.66 2.63
C ASN A 188 19.17 -12.96 2.35
N LEU A 189 18.97 -13.52 1.17
CA LEU A 189 19.72 -14.69 0.67
C LEU A 189 20.78 -14.22 -0.31
N ASN A 190 22.04 -14.45 0.01
CA ASN A 190 23.17 -14.11 -0.86
C ASN A 190 23.35 -15.22 -1.89
N LEU A 191 22.75 -15.05 -3.08
CA LEU A 191 22.84 -16.03 -4.17
C LEU A 191 24.17 -15.95 -4.93
N THR A 192 24.78 -14.76 -4.98
CA THR A 192 26.04 -14.50 -5.66
C THR A 192 26.95 -13.64 -4.79
N PRO A 193 28.28 -13.67 -5.03
CA PRO A 193 29.18 -12.65 -4.51
C PRO A 193 28.72 -11.26 -4.94
N ARG A 194 29.00 -10.26 -4.11
CA ARG A 194 28.63 -8.87 -4.38
C ARG A 194 29.43 -8.31 -5.53
N VAL A 195 28.73 -7.69 -6.48
CA VAL A 195 29.36 -6.94 -7.58
C VAL A 195 29.58 -5.51 -7.10
N TYR A 196 30.83 -5.11 -6.98
CA TYR A 196 31.20 -3.72 -6.68
C TYR A 196 31.33 -2.96 -8.00
N ALA A 197 30.66 -1.81 -8.11
CA ALA A 197 30.95 -0.88 -9.20
C ALA A 197 32.31 -0.23 -8.91
N SER A 198 33.27 -0.46 -9.81
CA SER A 198 34.61 0.15 -9.79
C SER A 198 34.57 1.62 -10.15
#